data_AF-A0A7V8VWC3-F1
#
_entry.id   AF-A0A7V8VWC3-F1
#
_cell.length_a   1.000
_cell.length_b   1.000
_cell.length_c   1.000
_cell.angle_alpha   90.00
_cell.angle_beta   90.00
_cell.angle_gamma   90.00
#
_symmetry.space_group_name_H-M   'P 1'
#
loop_
_entity.id
_entity.type
_entity.pdbx_description
1 polymer ?
#
loop_
_entity_poly.entity_id
_entity_poly.type
_entity_poly.pdbx_seq_one_letter_code
_entity_poly.pdbx_strand_id
1 'polypeptide(L)'
;MVDCFDRIAVQMTEIALEPVRMLRDRPMLSAVSLRTPSGGKRYEITIAKRFPGGPAIAPIYVWTVAEINPDGIAAEGEPARSSPPGAVFLDPEDAYWDAVSGLCAITAFR
;
A
#
# COMPACT_ATOMS: atom_id res chain seq x y z
N MET A 1 6.68 21.52 -14.96
CA MET A 1 5.68 21.33 -13.90
C MET A 1 5.96 19.94 -13.37
N VAL A 2 6.76 19.83 -12.31
CA VAL A 2 7.05 18.53 -11.69
C VAL A 2 5.85 18.25 -10.81
N ASP A 3 4.99 17.37 -11.27
CA ASP A 3 3.76 17.03 -10.57
C ASP A 3 4.09 16.59 -9.14
N CYS A 4 3.27 17.02 -8.18
CA CYS A 4 3.37 16.60 -6.78
C CYS A 4 3.41 15.05 -6.64
N PHE A 5 2.89 14.35 -7.66
CA PHE A 5 2.99 12.91 -7.87
C PHE A 5 4.43 12.39 -7.90
N ASP A 6 5.34 13.09 -8.59
CA ASP A 6 6.73 12.67 -8.74
C ASP A 6 7.48 12.80 -7.39
N ARG A 7 7.20 13.84 -6.60
CA ARG A 7 7.82 13.99 -5.27
C ARG A 7 7.34 12.96 -4.25
N ILE A 8 6.06 12.59 -4.29
CA ILE A 8 5.51 11.52 -3.46
C ILE A 8 6.12 10.18 -3.90
N ALA A 9 6.13 9.88 -5.21
CA ALA A 9 6.73 8.66 -5.76
C ALA A 9 8.25 8.56 -5.54
N VAL A 10 8.99 9.68 -5.56
CA VAL A 10 10.45 9.71 -5.38
C VAL A 10 10.86 9.53 -3.92
N GLN A 11 10.12 10.07 -2.94
CA GLN A 11 10.37 9.71 -1.53
C GLN A 11 9.88 8.29 -1.18
N MET A 12 8.96 7.73 -1.98
CA MET A 12 8.40 6.38 -1.81
C MET A 12 9.30 5.25 -2.30
N THR A 13 10.21 5.49 -3.22
CA THR A 13 10.86 4.43 -4.00
C THR A 13 12.13 3.86 -3.36
N GLU A 14 12.85 4.62 -2.52
CA GLU A 14 14.15 4.16 -2.00
C GLU A 14 14.08 3.36 -0.68
N ILE A 15 13.02 3.46 0.13
CA ILE A 15 12.95 2.80 1.46
C ILE A 15 11.83 1.74 1.55
N ALA A 16 10.80 1.79 0.67
CA ALA A 16 9.61 0.96 0.81
C ALA A 16 9.53 -0.27 -0.11
N LEU A 17 10.27 -0.30 -1.22
CA LEU A 17 10.15 -1.38 -2.21
C LEU A 17 10.84 -2.67 -1.76
N GLU A 18 11.86 -2.59 -0.90
CA GLU A 18 12.58 -3.76 -0.41
C GLU A 18 11.68 -4.73 0.39
N PRO A 19 10.89 -4.30 1.40
CA PRO A 19 9.98 -5.20 2.11
C PRO A 19 8.83 -5.72 1.22
N VAL A 20 8.37 -4.93 0.24
CA VAL A 20 7.35 -5.37 -0.74
C VAL A 20 7.90 -6.45 -1.66
N ARG A 21 9.15 -6.30 -2.13
CA ARG A 21 9.83 -7.31 -2.95
C ARG A 21 10.10 -8.58 -2.15
N MET A 22 10.47 -8.45 -0.87
CA MET A 22 10.63 -9.60 0.02
C MET A 22 9.34 -10.40 0.20
N LEU A 23 8.15 -9.79 0.03
CA LEU A 23 6.84 -10.48 0.08
C LEU A 23 6.72 -11.62 -0.94
N ARG A 24 7.47 -11.55 -2.04
CA ARG A 24 7.56 -12.62 -3.03
C ARG A 24 8.13 -13.90 -2.40
N ASP A 25 9.10 -13.76 -1.51
CA ASP A 25 9.96 -14.85 -1.05
C ASP A 25 9.60 -15.43 0.33
N ARG A 26 9.18 -14.64 1.33
CA ARG A 26 9.02 -15.18 2.73
C ARG A 26 7.88 -14.64 3.62
N PRO A 27 7.49 -13.35 3.62
CA PRO A 27 6.41 -12.84 4.46
C PRO A 27 5.01 -13.03 3.84
N MET A 28 4.03 -13.37 4.68
CA MET A 28 2.59 -13.36 4.30
C MET A 28 2.01 -11.94 4.25
N LEU A 29 2.66 -10.97 4.87
CA LEU A 29 2.20 -9.59 5.00
C LEU A 29 3.39 -8.63 5.03
N SER A 30 3.29 -7.52 4.32
CA SER A 30 4.23 -6.39 4.38
C SER A 30 3.44 -5.12 4.57
N ALA A 31 3.89 -4.28 5.48
CA ALA A 31 3.34 -2.96 5.74
C ALA A 31 4.39 -1.90 5.39
N VAL A 32 3.94 -0.84 4.73
CA VAL A 32 4.74 0.32 4.35
C VAL A 32 4.04 1.57 4.86
N SER A 33 4.69 2.31 5.75
CA SER A 33 4.19 3.62 6.18
C SER A 33 4.61 4.71 5.20
N LEU A 34 3.66 5.60 4.89
CA LEU A 34 3.77 6.72 3.98
C LEU A 34 3.41 8.01 4.70
N ARG A 35 4.02 9.11 4.28
CA ARG A 35 3.67 10.45 4.76
C ARG A 35 3.23 11.30 3.58
N THR A 36 2.07 11.94 3.67
CA THR A 36 1.60 12.82 2.61
C THR A 36 2.15 14.24 2.82
N PRO A 37 2.61 14.92 1.76
CA PRO A 37 3.20 16.25 1.87
C PRO A 37 2.16 17.34 2.17
N SER A 38 0.89 17.15 1.80
CA SER A 38 -0.15 18.18 1.83
C SER A 38 -0.89 18.33 3.16
N GLY A 39 -0.67 17.46 4.16
CA GLY A 39 -1.41 17.56 5.43
C GLY A 39 -0.75 16.95 6.65
N GLY A 40 0.52 16.51 6.54
CA GLY A 40 1.23 15.86 7.64
C GLY A 40 0.66 14.50 8.08
N LYS A 41 -0.45 14.07 7.47
CA LYS A 41 -1.10 12.77 7.68
C LYS A 41 -0.16 11.65 7.25
N ARG A 42 -0.21 10.56 8.00
CA ARG A 42 0.52 9.34 7.68
C ARG A 42 -0.48 8.26 7.31
N TYR A 43 -0.09 7.42 6.38
CA TYR A 43 -0.88 6.29 5.93
C TYR A 43 -0.02 5.04 6.00
N GLU A 44 -0.63 3.90 6.24
CA GLU A 44 0.04 2.61 6.13
C GLU A 44 -0.60 1.82 5.00
N ILE A 45 0.22 1.43 4.02
CA ILE A 45 -0.16 0.49 2.98
C ILE A 45 0.26 -0.89 3.45
N THR A 46 -0.72 -1.75 3.68
CA THR A 46 -0.50 -3.16 3.96
C THR A 46 -0.80 -3.98 2.72
N ILE A 47 0.15 -4.79 2.28
CA ILE A 47 0.00 -5.76 1.21
C ILE A 47 -0.02 -7.15 1.83
N ALA A 48 -1.12 -7.87 1.62
CA ALA A 48 -1.32 -9.21 2.11
C ALA A 48 -1.25 -10.22 0.96
N LYS A 49 -0.45 -11.27 1.17
CA LYS A 49 -0.36 -12.43 0.28
C LYS A 49 -1.44 -13.43 0.69
N ARG A 50 -2.32 -13.79 -0.23
CA ARG A 50 -3.43 -14.73 -0.02
C ARG A 50 -3.31 -15.92 -0.96
N PHE A 51 -3.79 -17.07 -0.51
CA PHE A 51 -3.79 -18.33 -1.26
C PHE A 51 -5.23 -18.83 -1.39
N PRO A 52 -5.99 -18.37 -2.41
CA PRO A 52 -7.43 -18.60 -2.48
C PRO A 52 -7.84 -20.08 -2.59
N GLY A 53 -6.93 -20.97 -3.00
CA GLY A 53 -7.13 -22.42 -2.91
C GLY A 53 -5.95 -23.17 -2.31
N GLY A 54 -5.24 -22.53 -1.36
CA GLY A 54 -4.14 -23.14 -0.62
C GLY A 54 -2.75 -22.91 -1.22
N PRO A 55 -1.68 -23.30 -0.50
CA PRO A 55 -0.29 -22.94 -0.80
C PRO A 55 0.26 -23.54 -2.10
N ALA A 56 -0.44 -24.51 -2.69
CA ALA A 56 -0.11 -25.10 -3.99
C ALA A 56 -0.58 -24.26 -5.18
N ILE A 57 -1.45 -23.27 -4.96
CA ILE A 57 -1.94 -22.35 -5.99
C ILE A 57 -1.11 -21.07 -5.96
N ALA A 58 -0.96 -20.42 -7.13
CA ALA A 58 -0.32 -19.12 -7.22
C ALA A 58 -0.93 -18.14 -6.19
N PRO A 59 -0.09 -17.45 -5.40
CA PRO A 59 -0.57 -16.46 -4.47
C PRO A 59 -1.19 -15.27 -5.21
N ILE A 60 -2.16 -14.66 -4.56
CA ILE A 60 -2.71 -13.38 -4.96
C ILE A 60 -2.33 -12.33 -3.93
N TYR A 61 -2.14 -11.10 -4.36
CA TYR A 61 -1.83 -9.99 -3.49
C TYR A 61 -3.06 -9.08 -3.42
N VAL A 62 -3.37 -8.64 -2.21
CA VAL A 62 -4.42 -7.64 -1.92
C VAL A 62 -3.82 -6.56 -1.05
N TRP A 63 -4.38 -5.36 -1.09
CA TRP A 63 -3.84 -4.23 -0.37
C TRP A 63 -4.90 -3.49 0.44
N THR A 64 -4.47 -2.87 1.53
CA THR A 64 -5.29 -1.99 2.36
C THR A 64 -4.49 -0.76 2.73
N VAL A 65 -5.13 0.40 2.76
CA VAL A 65 -4.55 1.67 3.17
C VAL A 65 -5.31 2.17 4.39
N ALA A 66 -4.61 2.36 5.50
CA ALA A 66 -5.16 2.93 6.72
C ALA A 66 -4.49 4.27 7.02
N GLU A 67 -5.21 5.24 7.56
CA GLU A 67 -4.58 6.44 8.14
C GLU A 67 -3.96 6.04 9.49
N ILE A 68 -2.71 6.44 9.74
CA ILE A 68 -2.00 6.17 10.99
C ILE A 68 -1.69 7.48 11.71
N ASN A 69 -1.78 7.44 13.03
CA ASN A 69 -1.37 8.52 13.90
C ASN A 69 0.15 8.70 13.87
N PRO A 70 0.68 9.85 14.37
CA PRO A 70 2.12 10.08 14.46
C PRO A 70 2.88 9.02 15.28
N ASP A 71 2.18 8.30 16.17
CA ASP A 71 2.72 7.19 16.96
C ASP A 71 2.76 5.84 16.21
N GLY A 72 2.35 5.81 14.93
CA GLY A 72 2.34 4.60 14.11
C GLY A 72 1.14 3.67 14.36
N ILE A 73 0.19 4.10 15.18
CA ILE A 73 -1.03 3.35 15.47
C ILE A 73 -2.08 3.71 14.40
N ALA A 74 -2.69 2.70 13.79
CA ALA A 74 -3.82 2.89 12.90
C ALA A 74 -4.92 3.70 13.61
N ALA A 75 -5.39 4.77 12.98
CA ALA A 75 -6.54 5.51 13.49
C ALA A 75 -7.73 4.53 13.58
N GLU A 76 -8.42 4.49 14.73
CA GLU A 76 -9.57 3.61 14.90
C GLU A 76 -10.63 3.92 13.82
N GLY A 77 -10.92 2.93 12.97
CA GLY A 77 -11.87 3.07 11.87
C GLY A 77 -11.67 2.04 10.75
N GLU A 78 -12.58 2.06 9.78
CA GLU A 78 -12.45 1.34 8.51
C GLU A 78 -11.18 1.80 7.77
N PRO A 79 -10.52 0.91 7.00
CA PRO A 79 -9.40 1.32 6.16
C PRO A 79 -9.83 2.46 5.24
N ALA A 80 -8.99 3.49 5.14
CA ALA A 80 -9.22 4.63 4.27
C ALA A 80 -9.46 4.19 2.82
N ARG A 81 -8.81 3.10 2.40
CA ARG A 81 -9.08 2.42 1.14
C ARG A 81 -8.65 0.96 1.20
N SER A 82 -9.26 0.12 0.39
CA SER A 82 -8.83 -1.26 0.19
C SER A 82 -8.89 -1.61 -1.28
N SER A 83 -8.17 -2.66 -1.67
CA SER A 83 -8.26 -3.25 -2.99
C SER A 83 -9.73 -3.59 -3.30
N PRO A 84 -10.25 -3.24 -4.49
CA PRO A 84 -11.63 -3.54 -4.86
C PRO A 84 -11.97 -5.03 -4.67
N PRO A 85 -13.22 -5.37 -4.32
CA PRO A 85 -13.64 -6.76 -4.29
C PRO A 85 -13.49 -7.39 -5.68
N GLY A 86 -12.62 -8.40 -5.80
CA GLY A 86 -12.28 -9.05 -7.07
C GLY A 86 -11.03 -8.50 -7.77
N ALA A 87 -10.37 -7.47 -7.23
CA ALA A 87 -9.03 -7.10 -7.66
C ALA A 87 -8.04 -8.16 -7.18
N VAL A 88 -7.33 -8.78 -8.14
CA VAL A 88 -6.38 -9.87 -7.89
C VAL A 88 -5.06 -9.48 -8.54
N PHE A 89 -4.06 -9.17 -7.72
CA PHE A 89 -2.72 -8.86 -8.18
C PHE A 89 -1.85 -10.11 -8.14
N LEU A 90 -1.07 -10.35 -9.21
CA LEU A 90 -0.15 -11.49 -9.30
C LEU A 90 1.28 -11.13 -8.88
N ASP A 91 1.57 -9.83 -8.77
CA ASP A 91 2.83 -9.30 -8.29
C ASP A 91 2.57 -8.36 -7.09
N PRO A 92 3.36 -8.44 -6.00
CA PRO A 92 3.22 -7.54 -4.87
C PRO A 92 3.52 -6.07 -5.24
N GLU A 93 4.37 -5.83 -6.25
CA GLU A 93 4.69 -4.48 -6.70
C GLU A 93 3.50 -3.83 -7.43
N ASP A 94 2.75 -4.60 -8.23
CA ASP A 94 1.52 -4.12 -8.86
C ASP A 94 0.47 -3.74 -7.82
N ALA A 95 0.32 -4.57 -6.78
CA ALA A 95 -0.58 -4.27 -5.66
C ALA A 95 -0.15 -3.00 -4.91
N TYR A 96 1.16 -2.76 -4.77
CA TYR A 96 1.69 -1.55 -4.16
C TYR A 96 1.35 -0.29 -4.97
N TRP A 97 1.62 -0.31 -6.29
CA TRP A 97 1.35 0.83 -7.16
C TRP A 97 -0.15 1.15 -7.29
N ASP A 98 -1.00 0.12 -7.29
CA ASP A 98 -2.46 0.31 -7.25
C ASP A 98 -2.91 0.96 -5.92
N ALA A 99 -2.34 0.52 -4.79
CA ALA A 99 -2.61 1.12 -3.48
C ALA A 99 -2.17 2.59 -3.40
N VAL A 100 -0.99 2.92 -3.93
CA VAL A 100 -0.49 4.30 -4.03
C VAL A 100 -1.41 5.15 -4.90
N SER A 101 -1.84 4.62 -6.04
CA SER A 101 -2.78 5.30 -6.93
C SER A 101 -4.13 5.55 -6.24
N GLY A 102 -4.62 4.57 -5.48
CA GLY A 102 -5.80 4.69 -4.64
C GLY A 102 -5.64 5.73 -3.53
N LEU A 103 -4.47 5.83 -2.90
CA LEU A 103 -4.19 6.86 -1.90
C LEU A 103 -4.17 8.26 -2.54
N CYS A 104 -3.48 8.42 -3.68
CA CYS A 104 -3.40 9.68 -4.40
C CYS A 104 -4.78 10.21 -4.78
N ALA A 105 -5.69 9.33 -5.23
CA ALA A 105 -7.05 9.71 -5.55
C ALA A 105 -7.86 10.20 -4.32
N ILE A 106 -7.52 9.78 -3.10
CA ILE A 106 -8.16 10.31 -1.88
C ILE A 106 -7.57 11.67 -1.51
N THR A 107 -6.26 11.82 -1.63
CA THR A 107 -5.54 13.02 -1.19
C THR A 107 -5.59 14.17 -2.20
N ALA A 108 -5.86 13.88 -3.47
CA ALA A 108 -5.99 14.91 -4.52
C ALA A 108 -7.35 15.63 -4.49
N PHE A 109 -8.36 15.05 -3.83
CA PHE A 109 -9.71 15.60 -3.74
C PHE A 109 -9.99 16.36 -2.44
N ARG A 110 -8.97 16.65 -1.64
CA ARG A 110 -9.11 17.25 -0.31
C ARG A 110 -8.20 18.46 -0.15
#